data_AF-A0AAW1KQQ6-F1
#
_entry.id   AF-A0AAW1KQQ6-F1
#
_cell.length_a   1.000
_cell.length_b   1.000
_cell.length_c   1.000
_cell.angle_alpha   90.00
_cell.angle_beta   90.00
_cell.angle_gamma   90.00
#
_symmetry.space_group_name_H-M   'P 1'
#
loop_
_entity.id
_entity.type
_entity.pdbx_description
1 polymer ?
#
loop_
_entity_poly.entity_id
_entity_poly.type
_entity_poly.pdbx_seq_one_letter_code
_entity_poly.pdbx_strand_id
1 'polypeptide(L)'
;MQYVKMYNVFMVQLQTMLPSTTNIPDAYASGTTDEQAFIQNLALFFTSFFKSHSKVMEASQENISVLLMGLEYLVNISYVDDTEVFKVCLDYWNSFVLEIFEAHHNLDSPAAVANMMGLQVPLLSSMPNGMGSQLLQRRKLYASTMSKLRMLMICRMAKPEEVLIVEDENGNIVRETMKDNDVLVQYKIMRETLIYLTHLDHDDTENQMLSKLNKQLDGKDWSWNDLNTLCWAIGSISGSMMEEQENRFLVMVIRDLLNLCEITKGKDNKAVIASNIMYVVGQYPRFLRAHWKFLKTVVNKLFEFMHETHPGVQDMACDTFLKIVQKCKRKFVIVQVGESEPFVSELLTGLPTTIGDLEPHQIHMFYEAVGQMISGEPDPQKRNEYLRRLMELPNLKWNEIIGQARQSVDVLKDQDVIRVILNILQTNTSAATSLGTCFFPQISLIFLDMLNVYRMYSELISNGIDGGGPFASKTSFVKLLRQIG
;
A
#
# COMPACT_ATOMS: atom_id res chain seq x y z
N MET A 1 -13.80 33.38 28.48
CA MET A 1 -12.75 33.74 29.47
C MET A 1 -12.65 32.79 30.65
N GLN A 2 -13.76 32.28 31.22
CA GLN A 2 -13.69 31.35 32.38
C GLN A 2 -12.96 30.03 32.04
N TYR A 3 -13.22 29.45 30.87
CA TYR A 3 -12.55 28.22 30.41
C TYR A 3 -11.03 28.38 30.23
N VAL A 4 -10.56 29.53 29.76
CA VAL A 4 -9.11 29.83 29.64
C VAL A 4 -8.44 29.81 31.01
N LYS A 5 -9.07 30.46 32.01
CA LYS A 5 -8.57 30.46 33.39
C LYS A 5 -8.54 29.05 33.98
N MET A 6 -9.61 28.27 33.78
CA MET A 6 -9.67 26.88 34.25
C MET A 6 -8.59 26.02 33.60
N TYR A 7 -8.38 26.16 32.29
CA TYR A 7 -7.35 25.43 31.57
C TYR A 7 -5.94 25.81 32.03
N ASN A 8 -5.66 27.09 32.27
CA ASN A 8 -4.36 27.51 32.82
C ASN A 8 -4.11 26.91 34.21
N VAL A 9 -5.11 26.93 35.11
CA VAL A 9 -5.00 26.28 36.43
C VAL A 9 -4.79 24.78 36.30
N PHE A 10 -5.54 24.12 35.41
CA PHE A 10 -5.37 22.71 35.11
C PHE A 10 -3.95 22.39 34.64
N MET A 11 -3.41 23.15 33.69
CA MET A 11 -2.06 22.93 33.15
C MET A 11 -0.97 23.08 34.22
N VAL A 12 -1.11 24.06 35.13
CA VAL A 12 -0.19 24.21 36.27
C VAL A 12 -0.24 22.98 37.17
N GLN A 13 -1.43 22.47 37.51
CA GLN A 13 -1.56 21.26 38.32
C GLN A 13 -1.04 20.02 37.59
N LEU A 14 -1.34 19.88 36.30
CA LEU A 14 -0.84 18.78 35.49
C LEU A 14 0.68 18.73 35.50
N GLN A 15 1.37 19.86 35.34
CA GLN A 15 2.84 19.89 35.39
C GLN A 15 3.42 19.48 36.74
N THR A 16 2.67 19.63 37.84
CA THR A 16 3.12 19.13 39.15
C THR A 16 2.97 17.61 39.30
N MET A 17 1.97 17.01 38.62
CA MET A 17 1.70 15.58 38.68
C MET A 17 2.46 14.79 37.61
N LEU A 18 2.54 15.35 36.40
CA LEU A 18 3.17 14.79 35.23
C LEU A 18 4.06 15.87 34.60
N PRO A 19 5.34 15.98 35.02
CA PRO A 19 6.27 16.96 34.46
C PRO A 19 6.44 16.78 32.95
N SER A 20 6.67 17.87 32.22
CA SER A 20 6.81 17.84 30.75
C SER A 20 8.05 17.07 30.25
N THR A 21 9.00 16.77 31.14
CA THR A 21 10.18 15.95 30.84
C THR A 21 9.93 14.44 30.97
N THR A 22 8.73 14.03 31.39
CA THR A 22 8.39 12.63 31.60
C THR A 22 8.29 11.90 30.26
N ASN A 23 8.91 10.73 30.15
CA ASN A 23 8.66 9.81 29.04
C ASN A 23 7.30 9.13 29.26
N ILE A 24 6.24 9.71 28.71
CA ILE A 24 4.86 9.23 28.89
C ILE A 24 4.69 7.78 28.40
N PRO A 25 5.21 7.38 27.22
CA PRO A 25 5.21 5.97 26.80
C PRO A 25 5.76 5.00 27.85
N ASP A 26 6.95 5.26 28.38
CA ASP A 26 7.58 4.37 29.39
C ASP A 26 6.79 4.36 30.71
N ALA A 27 6.30 5.53 31.13
CA ALA A 27 5.48 5.67 32.33
C ALA A 27 4.14 4.94 32.20
N TYR A 28 3.54 4.93 31.01
CA TYR A 28 2.31 4.19 30.73
C TYR A 28 2.54 2.68 30.76
N ALA A 29 3.62 2.21 30.11
CA ALA A 29 3.96 0.79 30.02
C ALA A 29 4.30 0.17 31.39
N SER A 30 4.89 0.96 32.29
CA SER A 30 5.23 0.53 33.65
C SER A 30 4.20 0.93 34.72
N GLY A 31 3.18 1.69 34.32
CA GLY A 31 2.17 2.26 35.21
C GLY A 31 1.11 1.27 35.66
N THR A 32 0.44 1.62 36.76
CA THR A 32 -0.75 0.95 37.25
C THR A 32 -1.96 1.20 36.35
N THR A 33 -3.02 0.40 36.50
CA THR A 33 -4.27 0.60 35.76
C THR A 33 -4.87 2.00 35.97
N ASP A 34 -4.73 2.57 37.16
CA ASP A 34 -5.20 3.93 37.45
C ASP A 34 -4.37 5.00 36.73
N GLU A 35 -3.05 4.82 36.62
CA GLU A 35 -2.16 5.72 35.89
C GLU A 35 -2.40 5.63 34.38
N GLN A 36 -2.61 4.42 33.85
CA GLN A 36 -2.99 4.21 32.45
C GLN A 36 -4.34 4.87 32.13
N ALA A 37 -5.34 4.68 33.00
CA ALA A 37 -6.64 5.34 32.87
C ALA A 37 -6.51 6.87 32.98
N PHE A 38 -5.61 7.39 33.81
CA PHE A 38 -5.32 8.82 33.89
C PHE A 38 -4.79 9.36 32.56
N ILE A 39 -3.83 8.69 31.91
CA ILE A 39 -3.31 9.09 30.59
C ILE A 39 -4.40 9.05 29.53
N GLN A 40 -5.25 8.01 29.53
CA GLN A 40 -6.39 7.92 28.62
C GLN A 40 -7.39 9.08 28.83
N ASN A 41 -7.70 9.41 30.08
CA ASN A 41 -8.56 10.55 30.42
C ASN A 41 -7.94 11.88 30.02
N LEU A 42 -6.61 12.04 30.11
CA LEU A 42 -5.91 13.21 29.60
C LEU A 42 -6.03 13.34 28.08
N ALA A 43 -5.88 12.24 27.33
CA ALA A 43 -6.08 12.23 25.89
C ALA A 43 -7.49 12.73 25.52
N LEU A 44 -8.52 12.17 26.18
CA LEU A 44 -9.92 12.56 25.97
C LEU A 44 -10.17 14.02 26.33
N PHE A 45 -9.61 14.49 27.45
CA PHE A 45 -9.73 15.88 27.88
C PHE A 45 -9.11 16.84 26.86
N PHE A 46 -7.86 16.63 26.46
CA PHE A 46 -7.15 17.50 25.53
C PHE A 46 -7.84 17.56 24.18
N THR A 47 -8.16 16.40 23.58
CA THR A 47 -8.82 16.33 22.28
C THR A 47 -10.19 17.03 22.29
N SER A 48 -10.99 16.80 23.33
CA SER A 48 -12.30 17.45 23.50
C SER A 48 -12.19 18.96 23.69
N PHE A 49 -11.27 19.40 24.56
CA PHE A 49 -11.06 20.82 24.86
C PHE A 49 -10.56 21.57 23.63
N PHE A 50 -9.54 21.05 22.94
CA PHE A 50 -8.98 21.73 21.78
C PHE A 50 -9.94 21.77 20.60
N LYS A 51 -10.73 20.72 20.38
CA LYS A 51 -11.76 20.71 19.33
C LYS A 51 -12.78 21.85 19.49
N SER A 52 -13.07 22.24 20.72
CA SER A 52 -14.08 23.27 21.04
C SER A 52 -13.49 24.66 21.29
N HIS A 53 -12.23 24.76 21.73
CA HIS A 53 -11.70 25.99 22.32
C HIS A 53 -10.32 26.43 21.81
N SER A 54 -9.71 25.75 20.84
CA SER A 54 -8.40 26.12 20.26
C SER A 54 -8.34 27.58 19.82
N LYS A 55 -9.33 28.05 19.04
CA LYS A 55 -9.40 29.44 18.55
C LYS A 55 -9.47 30.49 19.66
N VAL A 56 -10.09 30.16 20.79
CA VAL A 56 -10.15 31.07 21.95
C VAL A 56 -8.78 31.19 22.62
N MET A 57 -8.01 30.11 22.62
CA MET A 57 -6.65 30.07 23.15
C MET A 57 -5.65 30.83 22.26
N GLU A 58 -5.94 31.00 20.96
CA GLU A 58 -5.10 31.77 20.03
C GLU A 58 -5.17 33.31 20.25
N ALA A 59 -6.06 33.80 21.13
CA ALA A 59 -6.33 35.24 21.28
C ALA A 59 -5.22 36.06 21.98
N SER A 60 -4.29 35.42 22.69
CA SER A 60 -3.18 36.12 23.37
C SER A 60 -1.94 35.24 23.45
N GLN A 61 -0.76 35.86 23.54
CA GLN A 61 0.52 35.14 23.56
C GLN A 61 0.68 34.21 24.77
N GLU A 62 0.13 34.59 25.93
CA GLU A 62 0.15 33.77 27.15
C GLU A 62 -0.75 32.54 26.99
N ASN A 63 -1.92 32.68 26.39
CA ASN A 63 -2.79 31.53 26.14
C ASN A 63 -2.19 30.59 25.08
N ILE A 64 -1.52 31.16 24.07
CA ILE A 64 -0.81 30.41 23.03
C ILE A 64 0.27 29.51 23.65
N SER A 65 1.09 30.00 24.58
CA SER A 65 2.15 29.17 25.17
C SER A 65 1.57 27.97 25.93
N VAL A 66 0.49 28.17 26.68
CA VAL A 66 -0.18 27.10 27.43
C VAL A 66 -0.93 26.12 26.50
N LEU A 67 -1.48 26.62 25.38
CA LEU A 67 -2.05 25.78 24.32
C LEU A 67 -0.99 24.86 23.70
N LEU A 68 0.15 25.42 23.28
CA LEU A 68 1.23 24.66 22.66
C LEU A 68 1.80 23.61 23.62
N MET A 69 1.89 23.93 24.92
CA MET A 69 2.28 22.97 25.95
C MET A 69 1.29 21.80 26.08
N GLY A 70 -0.02 22.07 26.04
CA GLY A 70 -1.02 20.99 26.05
C GLY A 70 -1.00 20.13 24.79
N LEU A 71 -0.76 20.75 23.62
CA LEU A 71 -0.55 20.02 22.38
C LEU A 71 0.72 19.16 22.44
N GLU A 72 1.77 19.61 23.13
CA GLU A 72 2.98 18.81 23.37
C GLU A 72 2.70 17.59 24.25
N TYR A 73 1.90 17.72 25.32
CA TYR A 73 1.43 16.55 26.08
C TYR A 73 0.66 15.60 25.16
N LEU A 74 -0.26 16.10 24.35
CA LEU A 74 -1.06 15.25 23.47
C LEU A 74 -0.20 14.51 22.44
N VAL A 75 0.85 15.15 21.90
CA VAL A 75 1.84 14.49 21.02
C VAL A 75 2.55 13.36 21.78
N ASN A 76 3.03 13.62 23.00
CA ASN A 76 3.73 12.60 23.80
C ASN A 76 2.81 11.44 24.19
N ILE A 77 1.55 11.72 24.52
CA ILE A 77 0.52 10.70 24.77
C ILE A 77 0.27 9.85 23.51
N SER A 78 0.36 10.45 22.32
CA SER A 78 0.16 9.73 21.05
C SER A 78 1.27 8.70 20.75
N TYR A 79 2.39 8.71 21.49
CA TYR A 79 3.43 7.67 21.38
C TYR A 79 3.18 6.47 22.29
N VAL A 80 2.16 6.52 23.16
CA VAL A 80 1.78 5.37 24.00
C VAL A 80 1.39 4.19 23.12
N ASP A 81 1.84 2.99 23.48
CA ASP A 81 1.50 1.75 22.78
C ASP A 81 0.17 1.17 23.26
N ASP A 82 -0.89 1.94 23.05
CA ASP A 82 -2.28 1.55 23.30
C ASP A 82 -3.15 2.01 22.12
N THR A 83 -3.81 1.07 21.47
CA THR A 83 -4.60 1.31 20.25
C THR A 83 -5.76 2.28 20.48
N GLU A 84 -6.43 2.21 21.64
CA GLU A 84 -7.59 3.05 21.94
C GLU A 84 -7.16 4.49 22.24
N VAL A 85 -6.08 4.66 23.01
CA VAL A 85 -5.48 5.98 23.27
C VAL A 85 -5.02 6.61 21.95
N PHE A 86 -4.30 5.85 21.11
CA PHE A 86 -3.80 6.36 19.84
C PHE A 86 -4.93 6.74 18.89
N LYS A 87 -6.00 5.95 18.82
CA LYS A 87 -7.18 6.23 17.97
C LYS A 87 -7.85 7.55 18.33
N VAL A 88 -8.06 7.82 19.63
CA VAL A 88 -8.59 9.10 20.11
C VAL A 88 -7.70 10.27 19.69
N CYS A 89 -6.38 10.13 19.85
CA CYS A 89 -5.42 11.15 19.44
C CYS A 89 -5.42 11.36 17.91
N LEU A 90 -5.41 10.26 17.14
CA LEU A 90 -5.35 10.27 15.69
C LEU A 90 -6.56 10.96 15.06
N ASP A 91 -7.77 10.67 15.54
CA ASP A 91 -9.00 11.32 15.07
C ASP A 91 -8.95 12.85 15.26
N TYR A 92 -8.42 13.29 16.41
CA TYR A 92 -8.19 14.71 16.66
C TYR A 92 -7.11 15.28 15.74
N TRP A 93 -5.97 14.62 15.59
CA TRP A 93 -4.87 15.10 14.75
C TRP A 93 -5.26 15.22 13.29
N ASN A 94 -5.98 14.24 12.75
CA ASN A 94 -6.52 14.30 11.39
C ASN A 94 -7.42 15.54 11.21
N SER A 95 -8.38 15.72 12.12
CA SER A 95 -9.29 16.88 12.10
C SER A 95 -8.55 18.22 12.21
N PHE A 96 -7.56 18.29 13.12
CA PHE A 96 -6.78 19.50 13.38
C PHE A 96 -5.90 19.89 12.19
N VAL A 97 -5.18 18.93 11.62
CA VAL A 97 -4.31 19.17 10.46
C VAL A 97 -5.15 19.53 9.23
N LEU A 98 -6.30 18.86 9.02
CA LEU A 98 -7.24 19.21 7.96
C LEU A 98 -7.71 20.67 8.08
N GLU A 99 -8.07 21.13 9.28
CA GLU A 99 -8.48 22.52 9.50
C GLU A 99 -7.38 23.52 9.10
N ILE A 100 -6.12 23.23 9.44
CA ILE A 100 -4.97 24.07 9.08
C ILE A 100 -4.71 24.02 7.57
N PHE A 101 -4.85 22.86 6.95
CA PHE A 101 -4.67 22.65 5.51
C PHE A 101 -5.73 23.39 4.68
N GLU A 102 -7.01 23.27 5.01
CA GLU A 102 -8.11 23.98 4.34
C GLU A 102 -7.99 25.50 4.50
N ALA A 103 -7.58 25.95 5.69
CA ALA A 103 -7.26 27.35 5.95
C ALA A 103 -6.17 27.89 5.01
N HIS A 104 -5.21 27.06 4.62
CA HIS A 104 -4.15 27.43 3.68
C HIS A 104 -4.63 27.44 2.22
N HIS A 105 -5.31 26.38 1.78
CA HIS A 105 -5.76 26.25 0.39
C HIS A 105 -6.79 27.30 -0.04
N ASN A 106 -7.61 27.80 0.89
CA ASN A 106 -8.54 28.88 0.59
C ASN A 106 -7.86 30.21 0.21
N LEU A 107 -6.54 30.33 0.39
CA LEU A 107 -5.73 31.47 -0.10
C LEU A 107 -5.33 31.32 -1.57
N ASP A 108 -5.21 30.09 -2.07
CA ASP A 108 -4.76 29.78 -3.43
C ASP A 108 -5.92 29.63 -4.45
N SER A 109 -7.14 30.02 -4.05
CA SER A 109 -8.33 30.09 -4.92
C SER A 109 -8.09 31.07 -6.11
N PRO A 110 -8.76 30.92 -7.28
CA PRO A 110 -8.33 31.44 -8.61
C PRO A 110 -8.06 32.94 -8.75
N ALA A 111 -8.36 33.76 -7.74
CA ALA A 111 -7.99 35.16 -7.69
C ALA A 111 -6.46 35.39 -7.73
N ALA A 112 -5.67 34.48 -7.15
CA ALA A 112 -4.21 34.54 -7.19
C ALA A 112 -3.66 34.28 -8.61
N VAL A 113 -4.28 33.38 -9.38
CA VAL A 113 -3.90 33.04 -10.76
C VAL A 113 -4.29 34.16 -11.73
N ALA A 114 -5.44 34.82 -11.50
CA ALA A 114 -5.86 35.99 -12.30
C ALA A 114 -4.91 37.19 -12.13
N ASN A 115 -4.42 37.44 -10.92
CA ASN A 115 -3.42 38.48 -10.65
C ASN A 115 -2.04 38.16 -11.25
N MET A 116 -1.67 36.88 -11.36
CA MET A 116 -0.39 36.46 -11.94
C MET A 116 -0.39 36.49 -13.49
N MET A 117 -1.56 36.39 -14.13
CA MET A 117 -1.72 36.48 -15.60
C MET A 117 -2.02 37.90 -16.13
N GLY A 118 -1.92 38.94 -15.29
CA GLY A 118 -2.09 40.34 -15.73
C GLY A 118 -3.50 40.69 -16.22
N LEU A 119 -4.50 39.84 -15.97
CA LEU A 119 -5.90 40.11 -16.27
C LEU A 119 -6.49 40.94 -15.13
N GLN A 120 -6.58 42.25 -15.31
CA GLN A 120 -7.36 43.11 -14.43
C GLN A 120 -8.83 42.70 -14.51
N VAL A 121 -9.32 42.01 -13.48
CA VAL A 121 -10.75 41.77 -13.28
C VAL A 121 -11.27 42.89 -12.37
N PRO A 122 -12.07 43.84 -12.86
CA PRO A 122 -12.52 44.97 -12.07
C PRO A 122 -13.81 44.61 -11.31
N LEU A 123 -13.73 43.72 -10.32
CA LEU A 123 -14.70 43.64 -9.22
C LEU A 123 -14.23 42.64 -8.15
N LEU A 124 -13.88 43.15 -6.96
CA LEU A 124 -13.92 42.49 -5.62
C LEU A 124 -12.95 43.22 -4.65
N SER A 125 -13.12 44.53 -4.49
CA SER A 125 -12.42 45.34 -3.48
C SER A 125 -13.12 45.31 -2.11
N SER A 126 -13.57 44.14 -1.67
CA SER A 126 -14.27 43.98 -0.39
C SER A 126 -13.96 42.67 0.34
N MET A 127 -12.71 42.18 0.27
CA MET A 127 -12.18 41.23 1.25
C MET A 127 -11.32 42.01 2.26
N PRO A 128 -11.58 41.91 3.58
CA PRO A 128 -10.77 42.63 4.56
C PRO A 128 -9.33 42.11 4.51
N ASN A 129 -8.37 43.03 4.36
CA ASN A 129 -6.90 42.84 4.33
C ASN A 129 -6.29 42.09 5.54
N GLY A 130 -7.09 41.43 6.40
CA GLY A 130 -6.66 40.72 7.60
C GLY A 130 -6.86 39.20 7.60
N MET A 131 -7.69 38.64 6.71
CA MET A 131 -8.00 37.19 6.74
C MET A 131 -6.79 36.35 6.30
N GLY A 132 -6.09 36.77 5.24
CA GLY A 132 -4.91 36.04 4.74
C GLY A 132 -3.69 36.12 5.67
N SER A 133 -3.50 37.23 6.38
CA SER A 133 -2.41 37.37 7.37
C SER A 133 -2.63 36.50 8.61
N GLN A 134 -3.89 36.36 9.07
CA GLN A 134 -4.25 35.50 10.19
C GLN A 134 -4.07 34.00 9.87
N LEU A 135 -4.35 33.57 8.64
CA LEU A 135 -4.19 32.17 8.22
C LEU A 135 -2.70 31.77 8.10
N LEU A 136 -1.87 32.64 7.51
CA LEU A 136 -0.40 32.49 7.51
C LEU A 136 0.19 32.48 8.93
N GLN A 137 -0.46 33.15 9.88
CA GLN A 137 -0.05 33.19 11.28
C GLN A 137 -0.33 31.87 12.01
N ARG A 138 -1.45 31.17 11.74
CA ARG A 138 -1.75 29.85 12.33
C ARG A 138 -0.77 28.77 11.85
N ARG A 139 -0.40 28.77 10.56
CA ARG A 139 0.63 27.84 10.03
C ARG A 139 1.96 28.02 10.76
N LYS A 140 2.40 29.27 10.96
CA LYS A 140 3.62 29.58 11.71
C LYS A 140 3.50 29.20 13.19
N LEU A 141 2.35 29.47 13.79
CA LEU A 141 2.07 29.15 15.19
C LEU A 141 2.24 27.66 15.49
N TYR A 142 1.70 26.80 14.63
CA TYR A 142 1.72 25.34 14.83
C TYR A 142 2.87 24.63 14.11
N ALA A 143 3.82 25.35 13.51
CA ALA A 143 4.89 24.76 12.71
C ALA A 143 5.68 23.67 13.46
N SER A 144 6.07 23.94 14.71
CA SER A 144 6.78 22.97 15.55
C SER A 144 5.91 21.77 15.90
N THR A 145 4.64 21.98 16.24
CA THR A 145 3.68 20.89 16.52
C THR A 145 3.50 20.01 15.30
N MET A 146 3.27 20.59 14.11
CA MET A 146 3.14 19.84 12.85
C MET A 146 4.40 19.04 12.52
N SER A 147 5.58 19.60 12.77
CA SER A 147 6.85 18.89 12.58
C SER A 147 6.97 17.66 13.49
N LYS A 148 6.58 17.77 14.77
CA LYS A 148 6.50 16.63 15.69
C LYS A 148 5.43 15.61 15.27
N LEU A 149 4.30 16.06 14.75
CA LEU A 149 3.24 15.20 14.23
C LEU A 149 3.68 14.42 12.98
N ARG A 150 4.49 15.00 12.10
CA ARG A 150 5.10 14.26 10.98
C ARG A 150 5.92 13.09 11.49
N MET A 151 6.81 13.33 12.45
CA MET A 151 7.62 12.27 13.04
C MET A 151 6.74 11.18 13.69
N LEU A 152 5.68 11.57 14.40
CA LEU A 152 4.72 10.63 14.98
C LEU A 152 4.06 9.75 13.90
N MET A 153 3.52 10.36 12.85
CA MET A 153 2.87 9.62 11.76
C MET A 153 3.86 8.70 11.03
N ILE A 154 5.12 9.12 10.87
CA ILE A 154 6.18 8.30 10.28
C ILE A 154 6.52 7.10 11.18
N CYS A 155 6.71 7.32 12.49
CA CYS A 155 7.16 6.27 13.41
C CYS A 155 6.05 5.27 13.78
N ARG A 156 4.78 5.68 13.70
CA ARG A 156 3.63 4.84 14.09
C ARG A 156 2.79 4.37 12.91
N MET A 157 3.23 4.60 11.68
CA MET A 157 2.44 4.29 10.48
C MET A 157 1.88 2.87 10.55
N ALA A 158 0.56 2.74 10.42
CA ALA A 158 -0.08 1.44 10.44
C ALA A 158 0.23 0.66 9.16
N LYS A 159 0.17 -0.67 9.25
CA LYS A 159 0.50 -1.56 8.14
C LYS A 159 -0.49 -1.39 6.98
N PRO A 160 -0.01 -1.16 5.75
CA PRO A 160 -0.86 -1.09 4.55
C PRO A 160 -1.30 -2.49 4.09
N GLU A 161 -2.38 -2.58 3.31
CA GLU A 161 -2.95 -3.88 2.89
C GLU A 161 -2.06 -4.64 1.90
N GLU A 162 -1.16 -3.93 1.24
CA GLU A 162 -0.21 -4.46 0.27
C GLU A 162 0.96 -5.22 0.93
N VAL A 163 1.14 -5.07 2.25
CA VAL A 163 2.25 -5.69 2.98
C VAL A 163 1.81 -7.03 3.58
N LEU A 164 2.28 -8.11 2.93
CA LEU A 164 1.93 -9.50 3.26
C LEU A 164 2.92 -10.18 4.21
N ILE A 165 4.11 -9.61 4.39
CA ILE A 165 5.18 -10.19 5.22
C ILE A 165 5.19 -9.45 6.57
N VAL A 166 5.01 -10.19 7.66
CA VAL A 166 4.92 -9.65 9.02
C VAL A 166 5.76 -10.47 10.00
N GLU A 167 6.14 -9.85 11.11
CA GLU A 167 6.72 -10.53 12.26
C GLU A 167 5.57 -11.06 13.14
N ASP A 168 5.59 -12.35 13.47
CA ASP A 168 4.62 -12.95 14.39
C ASP A 168 4.99 -12.70 15.88
N GLU A 169 4.12 -13.10 16.81
CA GLU A 169 4.36 -12.94 18.25
C GLU A 169 5.62 -13.67 18.76
N ASN A 170 6.15 -14.62 17.98
CA ASN A 170 7.36 -15.38 18.31
C ASN A 170 8.62 -14.79 17.66
N GLY A 171 8.50 -13.67 16.93
CA GLY A 171 9.60 -13.03 16.22
C GLY A 171 9.96 -13.68 14.88
N ASN A 172 9.10 -14.53 14.31
CA ASN A 172 9.33 -15.16 13.01
C ASN A 172 8.70 -14.33 11.89
N ILE A 173 9.38 -14.28 10.75
CA ILE A 173 8.82 -13.68 9.55
C ILE A 173 7.88 -14.66 8.86
N VAL A 174 6.61 -14.27 8.76
CA VAL A 174 5.52 -15.09 8.21
C VAL A 174 4.70 -14.32 7.18
N ARG A 175 3.98 -15.07 6.35
CA ARG A 175 2.97 -14.54 5.44
C ARG A 175 1.65 -14.33 6.17
N GLU A 176 1.18 -13.10 6.24
CA GLU A 176 -0.14 -12.79 6.75
C GLU A 176 -1.22 -13.25 5.76
N THR A 177 -2.23 -13.97 6.25
CA THR A 177 -3.31 -14.53 5.42
C THR A 177 -4.66 -13.85 5.65
N MET A 178 -4.80 -13.09 6.72
CA MET A 178 -6.04 -12.41 7.12
C MET A 178 -5.79 -10.91 7.26
N LYS A 179 -6.73 -10.12 6.77
CA LYS A 179 -6.68 -8.65 6.89
C LYS A 179 -7.38 -8.22 8.18
N ASP A 180 -6.71 -7.38 8.97
CA ASP A 180 -7.31 -6.68 10.09
C ASP A 180 -7.97 -5.38 9.61
N ASN A 181 -9.31 -5.33 9.66
CA ASN A 181 -10.06 -4.17 9.18
C ASN A 181 -9.80 -2.91 10.02
N ASP A 182 -9.55 -3.04 11.32
CA ASP A 182 -9.33 -1.90 12.21
C ASP A 182 -7.97 -1.26 11.91
N VAL A 183 -6.93 -2.07 11.69
CA VAL A 183 -5.60 -1.62 11.24
C VAL A 183 -5.70 -0.90 9.88
N LEU A 184 -6.52 -1.39 8.95
CA LEU A 184 -6.71 -0.76 7.64
C LEU A 184 -7.44 0.59 7.73
N VAL A 185 -8.39 0.74 8.66
CA VAL A 185 -9.03 2.03 8.91
C VAL A 185 -8.03 3.00 9.52
N GLN A 186 -7.24 2.57 10.50
CA GLN A 186 -6.18 3.38 11.10
C GLN A 186 -5.17 3.84 10.04
N TYR A 187 -4.70 2.93 9.17
CA TYR A 187 -3.80 3.27 8.06
C TYR A 187 -4.37 4.38 7.16
N LYS A 188 -5.66 4.31 6.80
CA LYS A 188 -6.30 5.34 5.97
C LYS A 188 -6.26 6.73 6.62
N ILE A 189 -6.57 6.81 7.92
CA ILE A 189 -6.58 8.09 8.66
C ILE A 189 -5.14 8.62 8.83
N MET A 190 -4.18 7.75 9.16
CA MET A 190 -2.77 8.13 9.26
C MET A 190 -2.20 8.63 7.94
N ARG A 191 -2.50 7.91 6.85
CA ARG A 191 -2.11 8.29 5.48
C ARG A 191 -2.67 9.67 5.11
N GLU A 192 -3.96 9.89 5.32
CA GLU A 192 -4.58 11.19 5.03
C GLU A 192 -3.95 12.32 5.85
N THR A 193 -3.75 12.10 7.15
CA THR A 193 -3.11 13.06 8.04
C THR A 193 -1.69 13.41 7.58
N LEU A 194 -0.88 12.40 7.23
CA LEU A 194 0.48 12.60 6.75
C LEU A 194 0.50 13.28 5.37
N ILE A 195 -0.46 13.01 4.49
CA ILE A 195 -0.61 13.72 3.22
C ILE A 195 -0.85 15.22 3.46
N TYR A 196 -1.75 15.59 4.37
CA TYR A 196 -1.97 17.01 4.70
C TYR A 196 -0.73 17.67 5.30
N LEU A 197 -0.05 16.98 6.23
CA LEU A 197 1.22 17.46 6.79
C LEU A 197 2.29 17.65 5.70
N THR A 198 2.34 16.76 4.70
CA THR A 198 3.30 16.84 3.60
C THR A 198 3.02 18.05 2.71
N HIS A 199 1.75 18.33 2.38
CA HIS A 199 1.40 19.55 1.64
C HIS A 199 1.72 20.83 2.43
N LEU A 200 1.57 20.80 3.76
CA LEU A 200 1.86 21.94 4.62
C LEU A 200 3.36 22.23 4.76
N ASP A 201 4.22 21.21 4.65
CA ASP A 201 5.68 21.35 4.61
C ASP A 201 6.32 20.05 4.10
N HIS A 202 6.58 19.99 2.80
CA HIS A 202 7.15 18.80 2.18
C HIS A 202 8.65 18.67 2.49
N ASP A 203 9.35 19.79 2.70
CA ASP A 203 10.79 19.79 2.98
C ASP A 203 11.07 19.19 4.37
N ASP A 204 10.30 19.57 5.38
CA ASP A 204 10.37 18.94 6.71
C ASP A 204 10.04 17.44 6.64
N THR A 205 9.03 17.05 5.85
CA THR A 205 8.65 15.65 5.65
C THR A 205 9.79 14.83 5.03
N GLU A 206 10.37 15.33 3.93
CA GLU A 206 11.49 14.71 3.22
C GLU A 206 12.71 14.58 4.14
N ASN A 207 13.08 15.66 4.84
CA ASN A 207 14.22 15.67 5.76
C ASN A 207 14.06 14.66 6.89
N GLN A 208 12.87 14.54 7.48
CA GLN A 208 12.62 13.57 8.55
C GLN A 208 12.68 12.12 8.06
N MET A 209 12.06 11.81 6.92
CA MET A 209 12.09 10.47 6.34
C MET A 209 13.52 10.06 5.95
N LEU A 210 14.26 10.94 5.28
CA LEU A 210 15.66 10.67 4.91
C LEU A 210 16.57 10.58 6.14
N SER A 211 16.35 11.40 7.17
CA SER A 211 17.11 11.31 8.43
C SER A 211 16.87 9.96 9.11
N LYS A 212 15.61 9.50 9.21
CA LYS A 212 15.28 8.18 9.79
C LYS A 212 15.86 7.04 8.94
N LEU A 213 15.83 7.13 7.61
CA LEU A 213 16.44 6.14 6.72
C LEU A 213 17.95 6.03 6.91
N ASN A 214 18.65 7.17 7.03
CA ASN A 214 20.09 7.18 7.30
C ASN A 214 20.45 6.51 8.64
N LYS A 215 19.60 6.64 9.67
CA LYS A 215 19.82 5.93 10.94
C LYS A 215 19.66 4.41 10.82
N GLN A 216 18.81 3.94 9.90
CA GLN A 216 18.71 2.51 9.56
C GLN A 216 20.00 2.01 8.89
N LEU A 217 20.55 2.80 7.95
CA LEU A 217 21.81 2.48 7.26
C LEU A 217 23.02 2.44 8.20
N ASP A 218 23.13 3.41 9.11
CA ASP A 218 24.21 3.49 10.11
C ASP A 218 24.11 2.39 11.18
N GLY A 219 23.00 1.64 11.24
CA GLY A 219 22.73 0.63 12.25
C GLY A 219 22.39 1.17 13.64
N LYS A 220 22.21 2.49 13.80
CA LYS A 220 21.92 3.12 15.11
C LYS A 220 20.54 2.74 15.64
N ASP A 221 19.55 2.75 14.75
CA ASP A 221 18.13 2.49 15.08
C ASP A 221 17.61 1.28 14.28
N TRP A 222 18.48 0.34 13.87
CA TRP A 222 18.06 -0.78 13.03
C TRP A 222 17.07 -1.69 13.76
N SER A 223 15.83 -1.73 13.26
CA SER A 223 14.82 -2.70 13.66
C SER A 223 13.87 -2.93 12.47
N TRP A 224 13.26 -4.13 12.40
CA TRP A 224 12.27 -4.42 11.35
C TRP A 224 11.10 -3.45 11.41
N ASN A 225 10.59 -3.18 12.62
CA ASN A 225 9.47 -2.27 12.83
C ASN A 225 9.78 -0.83 12.42
N ASP A 226 10.98 -0.31 12.73
CA ASP A 226 11.37 1.05 12.34
C ASP A 226 11.54 1.22 10.83
N LEU A 227 12.10 0.21 10.15
CA LEU A 227 12.18 0.21 8.69
C LEU A 227 10.78 0.12 8.06
N ASN A 228 9.95 -0.80 8.56
CA ASN A 228 8.60 -1.04 8.09
C ASN A 228 7.75 0.25 8.17
N THR A 229 7.60 0.82 9.36
CA THR A 229 6.80 2.04 9.57
C THR A 229 7.30 3.21 8.72
N LEU A 230 8.62 3.38 8.59
CA LEU A 230 9.22 4.37 7.70
C LEU A 230 8.83 4.14 6.24
N CYS A 231 9.01 2.93 5.70
CA CYS A 231 8.71 2.63 4.31
C CYS A 231 7.21 2.66 4.01
N TRP A 232 6.37 2.28 4.98
CA TRP A 232 4.92 2.45 4.90
C TRP A 232 4.54 3.92 4.81
N ALA A 233 5.17 4.77 5.63
CA ALA A 233 4.95 6.21 5.61
C ALA A 233 5.41 6.83 4.28
N ILE A 234 6.58 6.44 3.78
CA ILE A 234 7.08 6.84 2.46
C ILE A 234 6.04 6.48 1.38
N GLY A 235 5.64 5.22 1.26
CA GLY A 235 4.66 4.82 0.24
C GLY A 235 3.31 5.54 0.38
N SER A 236 2.88 5.85 1.60
CA SER A 236 1.58 6.47 1.88
C SER A 236 1.43 7.89 1.30
N ILE A 237 2.54 8.63 1.16
CA ILE A 237 2.57 10.02 0.68
C ILE A 237 2.70 10.16 -0.85
N SER A 238 2.61 9.06 -1.59
CA SER A 238 2.68 9.08 -3.06
C SER A 238 1.72 10.09 -3.69
N GLY A 239 2.25 10.96 -4.55
CA GLY A 239 1.49 12.00 -5.25
C GLY A 239 1.24 13.29 -4.45
N SER A 240 1.73 13.39 -3.21
CA SER A 240 1.60 14.62 -2.39
C SER A 240 2.68 15.68 -2.68
N MET A 241 3.70 15.33 -3.48
CA MET A 241 4.80 16.21 -3.87
C MET A 241 4.75 16.56 -5.35
N MET A 242 5.40 17.67 -5.72
CA MET A 242 5.67 18.02 -7.11
C MET A 242 6.55 16.96 -7.76
N GLU A 243 6.32 16.68 -9.05
CA GLU A 243 6.96 15.55 -9.74
C GLU A 243 8.49 15.58 -9.69
N GLU A 244 9.11 16.73 -9.90
CA GLU A 244 10.59 16.85 -9.84
C GLU A 244 11.14 16.57 -8.44
N GLN A 245 10.43 17.01 -7.39
CA GLN A 245 10.83 16.75 -6.02
C GLN A 245 10.61 15.28 -5.64
N GLU A 246 9.44 14.73 -5.96
CA GLU A 246 9.14 13.30 -5.75
C GLU A 246 10.20 12.42 -6.43
N ASN A 247 10.59 12.75 -7.66
CA ASN A 247 11.62 12.00 -8.38
C ASN A 247 12.98 12.03 -7.65
N ARG A 248 13.42 13.21 -7.17
CA ARG A 248 14.68 13.34 -6.42
C ARG A 248 14.63 12.54 -5.11
N PHE A 249 13.54 12.68 -4.36
CA PHE A 249 13.30 11.97 -3.11
C PHE A 249 13.36 10.45 -3.31
N LEU A 250 12.64 9.93 -4.30
CA LEU A 250 12.58 8.49 -4.56
C LEU A 250 13.91 7.89 -5.01
N VAL A 251 14.69 8.62 -5.80
CA VAL A 251 16.03 8.16 -6.20
C VAL A 251 16.91 7.95 -4.95
N MET A 252 16.83 8.84 -3.96
CA MET A 252 17.57 8.70 -2.71
C MET A 252 17.05 7.51 -1.89
N VAL A 253 15.74 7.45 -1.64
CA VAL A 253 15.12 6.38 -0.86
C VAL A 253 15.44 5.00 -1.43
N ILE A 254 15.22 4.78 -2.72
CA ILE A 254 15.35 3.44 -3.29
C ILE A 254 16.82 3.03 -3.39
N ARG A 255 17.74 3.96 -3.71
CA ARG A 255 19.18 3.69 -3.66
C ARG A 255 19.60 3.24 -2.26
N ASP A 256 19.15 3.96 -1.24
CA ASP A 256 19.52 3.71 0.14
C ASP A 256 18.92 2.38 0.65
N LEU A 257 17.67 2.06 0.29
CA LEU A 257 17.07 0.74 0.59
C LEU A 257 17.76 -0.41 -0.14
N LEU A 258 18.15 -0.24 -1.40
CA LEU A 258 18.92 -1.26 -2.14
C LEU A 258 20.28 -1.49 -1.49
N ASN A 259 20.99 -0.42 -1.13
CA ASN A 259 22.25 -0.51 -0.39
C ASN A 259 22.05 -1.24 0.95
N LEU A 260 20.99 -0.92 1.70
CA LEU A 260 20.64 -1.62 2.93
C LEU A 260 20.43 -3.12 2.70
N CYS A 261 19.74 -3.49 1.62
CA CYS A 261 19.51 -4.89 1.24
C CYS A 261 20.82 -5.63 0.90
N GLU A 262 21.78 -4.94 0.28
CA GLU A 262 23.09 -5.50 -0.09
C GLU A 262 23.98 -5.74 1.14
N ILE A 263 24.06 -4.76 2.06
CA ILE A 263 24.95 -4.84 3.23
C ILE A 263 24.38 -5.74 4.35
N THR A 264 23.06 -5.88 4.42
CA THR A 264 22.40 -6.62 5.50
C THR A 264 22.45 -8.13 5.26
N LYS A 265 22.82 -8.88 6.30
CA LYS A 265 22.91 -10.35 6.27
C LYS A 265 21.67 -10.98 6.90
N GLY A 266 21.37 -12.22 6.53
CA GLY A 266 20.22 -12.98 7.05
C GLY A 266 19.02 -12.95 6.10
N LYS A 267 18.36 -14.09 5.93
CA LYS A 267 17.23 -14.23 5.01
C LYS A 267 16.04 -13.38 5.45
N ASP A 268 15.70 -13.41 6.73
CA ASP A 268 14.59 -12.66 7.31
C ASP A 268 14.79 -11.16 7.14
N ASN A 269 15.99 -10.66 7.46
CA ASN A 269 16.35 -9.25 7.22
C ASN A 269 16.19 -8.86 5.74
N LYS A 270 16.67 -9.69 4.81
CA LYS A 270 16.54 -9.43 3.38
C LYS A 270 15.09 -9.47 2.91
N ALA A 271 14.27 -10.37 3.46
CA ALA A 271 12.85 -10.44 3.14
C ALA A 271 12.11 -9.18 3.61
N VAL A 272 12.39 -8.69 4.82
CA VAL A 272 11.84 -7.43 5.34
C VAL A 272 12.29 -6.22 4.51
N ILE A 273 13.57 -6.14 4.10
CA ILE A 273 14.03 -5.02 3.27
C ILE A 273 13.41 -5.09 1.86
N ALA A 274 13.35 -6.30 1.27
CA ALA A 274 12.74 -6.52 -0.03
C ALA A 274 11.25 -6.18 -0.03
N SER A 275 10.52 -6.54 1.03
CA SER A 275 9.09 -6.23 1.18
C SER A 275 8.84 -4.71 1.18
N ASN A 276 9.69 -3.97 1.89
CA ASN A 276 9.64 -2.51 1.93
C ASN A 276 10.00 -1.87 0.60
N ILE A 277 11.02 -2.37 -0.11
CA ILE A 277 11.35 -1.90 -1.46
C ILE A 277 10.16 -2.14 -2.41
N MET A 278 9.61 -3.35 -2.42
CA MET A 278 8.48 -3.73 -3.27
C MET A 278 7.24 -2.87 -2.99
N TYR A 279 6.93 -2.63 -1.72
CA TYR A 279 5.84 -1.73 -1.33
C TYR A 279 6.09 -0.31 -1.84
N VAL A 280 7.24 0.30 -1.53
CA VAL A 280 7.56 1.68 -1.96
C VAL A 280 7.48 1.80 -3.48
N VAL A 281 8.17 0.96 -4.25
CA VAL A 281 8.13 1.07 -5.72
C VAL A 281 6.72 0.87 -6.29
N GLY A 282 5.92 -0.01 -5.69
CA GLY A 282 4.52 -0.23 -6.08
C GLY A 282 3.63 1.00 -5.89
N GLN A 283 3.92 1.86 -4.92
CA GLN A 283 3.15 3.07 -4.65
C GLN A 283 3.45 4.24 -5.60
N TYR A 284 4.57 4.24 -6.34
CA TYR A 284 5.01 5.38 -7.16
C TYR A 284 5.00 5.14 -8.68
N PRO A 285 3.83 4.89 -9.30
CA PRO A 285 3.75 4.63 -10.74
C PRO A 285 4.03 5.85 -11.61
N ARG A 286 3.95 7.09 -11.08
CA ARG A 286 4.35 8.30 -11.83
C ARG A 286 5.86 8.27 -12.13
N PHE A 287 6.66 8.07 -11.10
CA PHE A 287 8.12 7.90 -11.19
C PHE A 287 8.49 6.76 -12.15
N LEU A 288 7.91 5.58 -11.97
CA LEU A 288 8.20 4.41 -12.82
C LEU A 288 7.90 4.67 -14.31
N ARG A 289 6.81 5.40 -14.62
CA ARG A 289 6.49 5.76 -16.01
C ARG A 289 7.49 6.75 -16.61
N ALA A 290 8.06 7.64 -15.81
CA ALA A 290 9.06 8.61 -16.28
C ALA A 290 10.45 7.97 -16.49
N HIS A 291 10.78 6.90 -15.75
CA HIS A 291 12.12 6.34 -15.71
C HIS A 291 12.17 4.87 -16.19
N TRP A 292 12.23 4.64 -17.51
CA TRP A 292 12.20 3.29 -18.08
C TRP A 292 13.27 2.33 -17.55
N LYS A 293 14.54 2.75 -17.53
CA LYS A 293 15.64 1.90 -17.04
C LYS A 293 15.35 1.39 -15.62
N PHE A 294 14.82 2.28 -14.79
CA PHE A 294 14.44 1.97 -13.42
C PHE A 294 13.27 0.98 -13.38
N LEU A 295 12.21 1.22 -14.16
CA LEU A 295 11.09 0.31 -14.29
C LEU A 295 11.53 -1.10 -14.72
N LYS A 296 12.40 -1.21 -15.74
CA LYS A 296 12.94 -2.51 -16.20
C LYS A 296 13.76 -3.19 -15.09
N THR A 297 14.62 -2.45 -14.38
CA THR A 297 15.38 -2.99 -13.24
C THR A 297 14.47 -3.52 -12.14
N VAL A 298 13.44 -2.76 -11.75
CA VAL A 298 12.47 -3.20 -10.72
C VAL A 298 11.76 -4.47 -11.15
N VAL A 299 11.24 -4.53 -12.39
CA VAL A 299 10.51 -5.72 -12.86
C VAL A 299 11.41 -6.95 -12.92
N ASN A 300 12.65 -6.83 -13.39
CA ASN A 300 13.59 -7.94 -13.36
C ASN A 300 13.90 -8.39 -11.92
N LYS A 301 13.98 -7.45 -10.96
CA LYS A 301 14.16 -7.81 -9.55
C LYS A 301 12.95 -8.52 -8.97
N LEU A 302 11.73 -8.14 -9.36
CA LEU A 302 10.53 -8.88 -9.00
C LEU A 302 10.55 -10.31 -9.53
N PHE A 303 11.05 -10.53 -10.76
CA PHE A 303 11.23 -11.89 -11.29
C PHE A 303 12.27 -12.68 -10.49
N GLU A 304 13.37 -12.06 -10.04
CA GLU A 304 14.29 -12.73 -9.10
C GLU A 304 13.59 -13.11 -7.78
N PHE A 305 12.75 -12.23 -7.23
CA PHE A 305 11.99 -12.52 -6.00
C PHE A 305 10.90 -13.58 -6.17
N MET A 306 10.42 -13.82 -7.41
CA MET A 306 9.54 -14.94 -7.72
C MET A 306 10.24 -16.31 -7.56
N HIS A 307 11.56 -16.34 -7.43
CA HIS A 307 12.35 -17.55 -7.12
C HIS A 307 12.79 -17.62 -5.65
N GLU A 308 12.41 -16.67 -4.80
CA GLU A 308 12.79 -16.68 -3.38
C GLU A 308 11.81 -17.51 -2.55
N THR A 309 12.32 -18.59 -1.96
CA THR A 309 11.55 -19.55 -1.14
C THR A 309 11.08 -19.02 0.22
N HIS A 310 11.50 -17.80 0.60
CA HIS A 310 11.09 -17.23 1.89
C HIS A 310 9.59 -16.90 1.92
N PRO A 311 8.85 -17.27 2.97
CA PRO A 311 7.40 -17.14 3.02
C PRO A 311 6.89 -15.72 2.68
N GLY A 312 5.93 -15.64 1.76
CA GLY A 312 5.27 -14.40 1.36
C GLY A 312 6.04 -13.53 0.35
N VAL A 313 7.34 -13.80 0.09
CA VAL A 313 8.14 -13.00 -0.87
C VAL A 313 7.61 -13.14 -2.29
N GLN A 314 7.33 -14.37 -2.74
CA GLN A 314 6.77 -14.63 -4.08
C GLN A 314 5.39 -13.99 -4.25
N ASP A 315 4.49 -14.11 -3.26
CA ASP A 315 3.17 -13.47 -3.32
C ASP A 315 3.28 -11.96 -3.48
N MET A 316 4.15 -11.34 -2.68
CA MET A 316 4.37 -9.91 -2.73
C MET A 316 5.01 -9.47 -4.05
N ALA A 317 5.90 -10.27 -4.62
CA ALA A 317 6.50 -10.01 -5.92
C ALA A 317 5.45 -10.06 -7.05
N CYS A 318 4.57 -11.07 -7.04
CA CYS A 318 3.46 -11.18 -8.01
C CYS A 318 2.45 -10.03 -7.87
N ASP A 319 2.06 -9.67 -6.64
CA ASP A 319 1.10 -8.58 -6.40
C ASP A 319 1.68 -7.21 -6.78
N THR A 320 2.95 -6.96 -6.43
CA THR A 320 3.67 -5.75 -6.84
C THR A 320 3.81 -5.69 -8.35
N PHE A 321 4.15 -6.80 -9.01
CA PHE A 321 4.23 -6.87 -10.47
C PHE A 321 2.90 -6.53 -11.13
N LEU A 322 1.79 -7.12 -10.66
CA LEU A 322 0.44 -6.82 -11.15
C LEU A 322 0.12 -5.32 -11.00
N LYS A 323 0.37 -4.71 -9.84
CA LYS A 323 0.13 -3.27 -9.60
C LYS A 323 0.94 -2.38 -10.52
N ILE A 324 2.23 -2.68 -10.69
CA ILE A 324 3.10 -1.94 -11.61
C ILE A 324 2.53 -2.05 -13.03
N VAL A 325 2.18 -3.24 -13.49
CA VAL A 325 1.63 -3.42 -14.84
C VAL A 325 0.31 -2.67 -15.02
N GLN A 326 -0.62 -2.74 -14.07
CA GLN A 326 -1.89 -2.01 -14.14
C GLN A 326 -1.70 -0.50 -14.36
N LYS A 327 -0.67 0.10 -13.76
CA LYS A 327 -0.39 1.54 -13.88
C LYS A 327 0.58 1.90 -15.00
N CYS A 328 1.40 0.96 -15.47
CA CYS A 328 2.49 1.18 -16.42
C CYS A 328 2.33 0.42 -17.75
N LYS A 329 1.23 -0.32 -17.99
CA LYS A 329 1.08 -1.27 -19.13
C LYS A 329 1.60 -0.80 -20.49
N ARG A 330 1.31 0.45 -20.87
CA ARG A 330 1.76 1.02 -22.16
C ARG A 330 3.28 1.02 -22.33
N LYS A 331 4.04 1.12 -21.23
CA LYS A 331 5.51 1.14 -21.28
C LYS A 331 6.10 -0.20 -21.72
N PHE A 332 5.40 -1.30 -21.48
CA PHE A 332 5.92 -2.63 -21.77
C PHE A 332 5.66 -3.11 -23.21
N VAL A 333 4.69 -2.51 -23.89
CA VAL A 333 4.29 -2.89 -25.27
C VAL A 333 4.91 -2.01 -26.34
N ILE A 334 5.53 -0.88 -25.96
CA ILE A 334 6.29 -0.04 -26.89
C ILE A 334 7.78 -0.32 -26.77
N VAL A 335 8.52 -0.14 -27.87
CA VAL A 335 9.99 -0.16 -27.83
C VAL A 335 10.48 1.07 -27.07
N GLN A 336 11.26 0.85 -26.03
CA GLN A 336 11.79 1.92 -25.18
C GLN A 336 13.16 2.37 -25.67
N VAL A 337 13.58 3.57 -25.28
CA VAL A 337 14.87 4.14 -25.70
C VAL A 337 16.01 3.23 -25.22
N GLY A 338 16.80 2.73 -26.16
CA GLY A 338 17.94 1.84 -25.89
C GLY A 338 17.60 0.35 -25.90
N GLU A 339 16.35 -0.03 -26.16
CA GLU A 339 15.92 -1.43 -26.29
C GLU A 339 15.72 -1.82 -27.76
N SER A 340 15.89 -3.09 -28.10
CA SER A 340 15.68 -3.63 -29.46
C SER A 340 14.24 -4.06 -29.75
N GLU A 341 13.49 -4.44 -28.72
CA GLU A 341 12.11 -4.91 -28.82
C GLU A 341 11.29 -4.48 -27.59
N PRO A 342 9.94 -4.54 -27.65
CA PRO A 342 9.11 -4.30 -26.48
C PRO A 342 9.37 -5.33 -25.38
N PHE A 343 9.40 -4.90 -24.12
CA PHE A 343 9.66 -5.79 -22.98
C PHE A 343 8.67 -6.94 -22.85
N VAL A 344 7.41 -6.76 -23.27
CA VAL A 344 6.43 -7.88 -23.29
C VAL A 344 6.91 -9.05 -24.14
N SER A 345 7.65 -8.79 -25.24
CA SER A 345 8.21 -9.84 -26.08
C SER A 345 9.37 -10.56 -25.39
N GLU A 346 10.26 -9.82 -24.72
CA GLU A 346 11.34 -10.38 -23.89
C GLU A 346 10.76 -11.30 -22.79
N LEU A 347 9.77 -10.80 -22.06
CA LEU A 347 9.06 -11.52 -20.99
C LEU A 347 8.44 -12.81 -21.50
N LEU A 348 7.68 -12.76 -22.59
CA LEU A 348 6.99 -13.94 -23.13
C LEU A 348 7.96 -15.03 -23.58
N THR A 349 9.16 -14.68 -24.04
CA THR A 349 10.23 -15.65 -24.34
C THR A 349 10.78 -16.30 -23.07
N GLY A 350 10.97 -15.51 -22.00
CA GLY A 350 11.45 -15.97 -20.69
C GLY A 350 10.37 -16.53 -19.77
N LEU A 351 9.12 -16.67 -20.25
CA LEU A 351 7.96 -17.03 -19.44
C LEU A 351 8.15 -18.34 -18.65
N PRO A 352 8.61 -19.47 -19.26
CA PRO A 352 8.76 -20.73 -18.53
C PRO A 352 9.75 -20.62 -17.37
N THR A 353 10.82 -19.84 -17.55
CA THR A 353 11.82 -19.60 -16.50
C THR A 353 11.22 -18.76 -15.39
N THR A 354 10.53 -17.67 -15.74
CA THR A 354 10.02 -16.69 -14.76
C THR A 354 9.00 -17.30 -13.79
N ILE A 355 8.14 -18.21 -14.25
CA ILE A 355 7.08 -18.80 -13.43
C ILE A 355 7.47 -20.16 -12.82
N GLY A 356 8.70 -20.64 -13.05
CA GLY A 356 9.10 -22.02 -12.79
C GLY A 356 8.98 -22.48 -11.33
N ASP A 357 9.17 -21.56 -10.38
CA ASP A 357 9.12 -21.84 -8.93
C ASP A 357 7.84 -21.29 -8.25
N LEU A 358 6.90 -20.79 -9.04
CA LEU A 358 5.66 -20.18 -8.52
C LEU A 358 4.58 -21.24 -8.22
N GLU A 359 3.83 -21.00 -7.16
CA GLU A 359 2.62 -21.76 -6.83
C GLU A 359 1.44 -21.41 -7.75
N PRO A 360 0.42 -22.27 -7.89
CA PRO A 360 -0.67 -22.05 -8.85
C PRO A 360 -1.35 -20.68 -8.74
N HIS A 361 -1.65 -20.19 -7.52
CA HIS A 361 -2.31 -18.89 -7.36
C HIS A 361 -1.39 -17.71 -7.76
N GLN A 362 -0.07 -17.84 -7.56
CA GLN A 362 0.92 -16.85 -8.01
C GLN A 362 1.02 -16.86 -9.54
N ILE A 363 0.98 -18.03 -10.18
CA ILE A 363 0.90 -18.16 -11.64
C ILE A 363 -0.37 -17.48 -12.17
N HIS A 364 -1.53 -17.69 -11.54
CA HIS A 364 -2.78 -17.04 -11.95
C HIS A 364 -2.66 -15.51 -11.90
N MET A 365 -2.09 -14.97 -10.82
CA MET A 365 -1.83 -13.53 -10.67
C MET A 365 -0.83 -13.00 -11.71
N PHE A 366 0.23 -13.76 -11.99
CA PHE A 366 1.21 -13.41 -13.01
C PHE A 366 0.56 -13.35 -14.42
N TYR A 367 -0.28 -14.32 -14.76
CA TYR A 367 -1.01 -14.34 -16.03
C TYR A 367 -2.01 -13.19 -16.15
N GLU A 368 -2.67 -12.79 -15.05
CA GLU A 368 -3.49 -11.59 -15.02
C GLU A 368 -2.65 -10.32 -15.31
N ALA A 369 -1.47 -10.22 -14.70
CA ALA A 369 -0.56 -9.09 -14.92
C ALA A 369 -0.12 -9.02 -16.39
N VAL A 370 0.36 -10.13 -16.98
CA VAL A 370 0.76 -10.13 -18.39
C VAL A 370 -0.44 -9.90 -19.32
N GLY A 371 -1.63 -10.38 -18.99
CA GLY A 371 -2.85 -10.05 -19.71
C GLY A 371 -3.18 -8.55 -19.68
N GLN A 372 -3.01 -7.88 -18.53
CA GLN A 372 -3.12 -6.42 -18.42
C GLN A 372 -2.06 -5.71 -19.28
N MET A 373 -0.84 -6.24 -19.34
CA MET A 373 0.24 -5.72 -20.18
C MET A 373 -0.16 -5.76 -21.66
N ILE A 374 -0.58 -6.94 -22.14
CA ILE A 374 -1.02 -7.19 -23.52
C ILE A 374 -2.23 -6.33 -23.88
N SER A 375 -3.16 -6.07 -22.94
CA SER A 375 -4.29 -5.15 -23.15
C SER A 375 -3.84 -3.73 -23.53
N GLY A 376 -2.60 -3.36 -23.21
CA GLY A 376 -2.00 -2.08 -23.55
C GLY A 376 -1.58 -1.95 -25.01
N GLU A 377 -1.47 -3.05 -25.76
CA GLU A 377 -1.06 -3.06 -27.17
C GLU A 377 -2.22 -2.58 -28.08
N PRO A 378 -2.05 -1.44 -28.79
CA PRO A 378 -3.07 -0.93 -29.68
C PRO A 378 -3.24 -1.76 -30.97
N ASP A 379 -2.19 -2.42 -31.47
CA ASP A 379 -2.25 -3.21 -32.70
C ASP A 379 -2.91 -4.59 -32.43
N PRO A 380 -4.09 -4.87 -33.01
CA PRO A 380 -4.78 -6.14 -32.80
C PRO A 380 -3.97 -7.36 -33.26
N GLN A 381 -3.13 -7.24 -34.29
CA GLN A 381 -2.34 -8.36 -34.80
C GLN A 381 -1.24 -8.73 -33.82
N LYS A 382 -0.47 -7.74 -33.34
CA LYS A 382 0.54 -7.94 -32.29
C LYS A 382 -0.07 -8.42 -30.99
N ARG A 383 -1.19 -7.83 -30.58
CA ARG A 383 -1.90 -8.26 -29.37
C ARG A 383 -2.31 -9.73 -29.43
N ASN A 384 -2.78 -10.20 -30.58
CA ASN A 384 -3.13 -11.61 -30.78
C ASN A 384 -1.90 -12.52 -30.81
N GLU A 385 -0.77 -12.05 -31.32
CA GLU A 385 0.51 -12.77 -31.28
C GLU A 385 1.01 -12.91 -29.84
N TYR A 386 1.01 -11.84 -29.05
CA TYR A 386 1.36 -11.88 -27.63
C TYR A 386 0.42 -12.78 -26.83
N LEU A 387 -0.90 -12.72 -27.07
CA LEU A 387 -1.87 -13.60 -26.44
C LEU A 387 -1.57 -15.08 -26.73
N ARG A 388 -1.23 -15.40 -27.98
CA ARG A 388 -0.88 -16.78 -28.37
C ARG A 388 0.34 -17.27 -27.61
N ARG A 389 1.38 -16.45 -27.48
CA ARG A 389 2.60 -16.78 -26.73
C ARG A 389 2.34 -16.93 -25.24
N LEU A 390 1.54 -16.02 -24.64
CA LEU A 390 1.16 -16.13 -23.23
C LEU A 390 0.47 -17.46 -22.93
N MET A 391 -0.46 -17.86 -23.80
CA MET A 391 -1.29 -19.05 -23.61
C MET A 391 -0.64 -20.34 -24.15
N GLU A 392 0.60 -20.30 -24.63
CA GLU A 392 1.28 -21.47 -25.20
C GLU A 392 1.39 -22.63 -24.20
N LEU A 393 1.94 -22.38 -23.01
CA LEU A 393 2.10 -23.40 -21.96
C LEU A 393 0.77 -24.05 -21.53
N PRO A 394 -0.28 -23.29 -21.13
CA PRO A 394 -1.55 -23.90 -20.76
C PRO A 394 -2.22 -24.62 -21.95
N ASN A 395 -2.10 -24.11 -23.17
CA ASN A 395 -2.65 -24.77 -24.36
C ASN A 395 -1.93 -26.07 -24.69
N LEU A 396 -0.60 -26.13 -24.55
CA LEU A 396 0.18 -27.35 -24.74
C LEU A 396 -0.31 -28.44 -23.77
N LYS A 397 -0.43 -28.10 -22.48
CA LYS A 397 -0.90 -29.05 -21.47
C LYS A 397 -2.35 -29.45 -21.67
N TRP A 398 -3.21 -28.51 -22.05
CA TRP A 398 -4.61 -28.78 -22.41
C TRP A 398 -4.69 -29.78 -23.57
N ASN A 399 -3.97 -29.54 -24.66
CA ASN A 399 -3.97 -30.39 -25.84
C ASN A 399 -3.42 -31.80 -25.55
N GLU A 400 -2.41 -31.92 -24.68
CA GLU A 400 -1.91 -33.21 -24.21
C GLU A 400 -3.00 -34.00 -23.49
N ILE A 401 -3.70 -33.38 -22.54
CA ILE A 401 -4.77 -34.02 -21.77
C ILE A 401 -5.94 -34.41 -22.67
N ILE A 402 -6.40 -33.51 -23.54
CA ILE A 402 -7.49 -33.80 -24.49
C ILE A 402 -7.08 -34.91 -25.47
N GLY A 403 -5.82 -34.92 -25.92
CA GLY A 403 -5.27 -35.98 -26.76
C GLY A 403 -5.30 -37.35 -26.09
N GLN A 404 -4.95 -37.42 -24.81
CA GLN A 404 -5.04 -38.65 -24.00
C GLN A 404 -6.50 -39.05 -23.76
N ALA A 405 -7.38 -38.09 -23.45
CA ALA A 405 -8.80 -38.33 -23.21
C ALA A 405 -9.54 -38.90 -24.42
N ARG A 406 -9.11 -38.54 -25.64
CA ARG A 406 -9.63 -39.13 -26.89
C ARG A 406 -9.31 -40.62 -27.03
N GLN A 407 -8.23 -41.09 -26.39
CA GLN A 407 -7.86 -42.51 -26.37
C GLN A 407 -8.53 -43.25 -25.22
N SER A 408 -8.58 -42.63 -24.04
CA SER A 408 -9.28 -43.17 -22.88
C SER A 408 -9.89 -42.06 -22.03
N VAL A 409 -11.21 -42.06 -21.92
CA VAL A 409 -11.97 -41.10 -21.10
C VAL A 409 -11.65 -41.25 -19.61
N ASP A 410 -11.13 -42.40 -19.18
CA ASP A 410 -10.77 -42.64 -17.78
C ASP A 410 -9.65 -41.72 -17.28
N VAL A 411 -8.82 -41.18 -18.18
CA VAL A 411 -7.78 -40.18 -17.83
C VAL A 411 -8.41 -38.97 -17.15
N LEU A 412 -9.60 -38.54 -17.58
CA LEU A 412 -10.26 -37.38 -17.00
C LEU A 412 -10.87 -37.64 -15.62
N LYS A 413 -10.91 -38.89 -15.16
CA LYS A 413 -11.36 -39.25 -13.80
C LYS A 413 -10.22 -39.19 -12.77
N ASP A 414 -8.97 -39.10 -13.23
CA ASP A 414 -7.80 -38.98 -12.36
C ASP A 414 -7.82 -37.63 -11.63
N GLN A 415 -7.67 -37.65 -10.30
CA GLN A 415 -7.73 -36.44 -9.47
C GLN A 415 -6.61 -35.44 -9.79
N ASP A 416 -5.43 -35.91 -10.18
CA ASP A 416 -4.31 -35.04 -10.54
C ASP A 416 -4.58 -34.37 -11.90
N VAL A 417 -5.17 -35.10 -12.85
CA VAL A 417 -5.61 -34.52 -14.13
C VAL A 417 -6.71 -33.48 -13.90
N ILE A 418 -7.68 -33.75 -13.01
CA ILE A 418 -8.75 -32.80 -12.68
C ILE A 418 -8.15 -31.51 -12.07
N ARG A 419 -7.17 -31.61 -11.17
CA ARG A 419 -6.46 -30.45 -10.62
C ARG A 419 -5.72 -29.65 -11.69
N VAL A 420 -5.04 -30.33 -12.62
CA VAL A 420 -4.35 -29.66 -13.74
C VAL A 420 -5.35 -28.93 -14.64
N ILE A 421 -6.50 -29.53 -14.96
CA ILE A 421 -7.57 -28.89 -15.72
C ILE A 421 -8.09 -27.65 -14.99
N LEU A 422 -8.37 -27.76 -13.69
CA LEU A 422 -8.82 -26.63 -12.88
C LEU A 422 -7.81 -25.47 -12.93
N ASN A 423 -6.52 -25.76 -12.75
CA ASN A 423 -5.46 -24.75 -12.83
C ASN A 423 -5.40 -24.11 -14.23
N ILE A 424 -5.50 -24.88 -15.31
CA ILE A 424 -5.54 -24.34 -16.69
C ILE A 424 -6.74 -23.38 -16.85
N LEU A 425 -7.92 -23.76 -16.37
CA LEU A 425 -9.12 -22.93 -16.48
C LEU A 425 -9.04 -21.67 -15.61
N GLN A 426 -8.43 -21.75 -14.43
CA GLN A 426 -8.16 -20.59 -13.58
C GLN A 426 -7.15 -19.63 -14.22
N THR A 427 -6.08 -20.14 -14.83
CA THR A 427 -5.15 -19.33 -15.65
C THR A 427 -5.88 -18.64 -16.81
N ASN A 428 -6.75 -19.35 -17.52
CA ASN A 428 -7.58 -18.76 -18.58
C ASN A 428 -8.50 -17.66 -18.00
N THR A 429 -9.08 -17.87 -16.82
CA THR A 429 -9.95 -16.90 -16.15
C THR A 429 -9.18 -15.62 -15.79
N SER A 430 -7.97 -15.73 -15.25
CA SER A 430 -7.10 -14.59 -14.95
C SER A 430 -6.71 -13.81 -16.21
N ALA A 431 -6.32 -14.50 -17.27
CA ALA A 431 -6.01 -13.87 -18.56
C ALA A 431 -7.25 -13.22 -19.21
N ALA A 432 -8.42 -13.86 -19.12
CA ALA A 432 -9.67 -13.34 -19.66
C ALA A 432 -10.14 -12.08 -18.90
N THR A 433 -10.06 -12.09 -17.57
CA THR A 433 -10.46 -10.96 -16.71
C THR A 433 -9.67 -9.69 -17.06
N SER A 434 -8.38 -9.85 -17.36
CA SER A 434 -7.50 -8.74 -17.70
C SER A 434 -7.63 -8.24 -19.15
N LEU A 435 -7.86 -9.15 -20.11
CA LEU A 435 -7.93 -8.82 -21.54
C LEU A 435 -9.33 -8.45 -22.05
N GLY A 436 -10.38 -8.85 -21.33
CA GLY A 436 -11.77 -8.65 -21.73
C GLY A 436 -12.07 -9.24 -23.12
N THR A 437 -12.66 -8.45 -24.01
CA THR A 437 -13.02 -8.90 -25.37
C THR A 437 -11.82 -9.34 -26.21
N CYS A 438 -10.61 -8.88 -25.88
CA CYS A 438 -9.38 -9.27 -26.58
C CYS A 438 -9.01 -10.74 -26.35
N PHE A 439 -9.63 -11.42 -25.38
CA PHE A 439 -9.44 -12.84 -25.12
C PHE A 439 -10.20 -13.77 -26.08
N PHE A 440 -11.09 -13.22 -26.92
CA PHE A 440 -11.94 -14.00 -27.83
C PHE A 440 -11.20 -15.06 -28.68
N PRO A 441 -10.02 -14.78 -29.26
CA PRO A 441 -9.28 -15.79 -30.04
C PRO A 441 -8.88 -17.01 -29.21
N GLN A 442 -8.50 -16.80 -27.94
CA GLN A 442 -8.10 -17.88 -27.05
C GLN A 442 -9.29 -18.72 -26.60
N ILE A 443 -10.38 -18.09 -26.15
CA ILE A 443 -11.57 -18.87 -25.73
C ILE A 443 -12.14 -19.67 -26.91
N SER A 444 -12.16 -19.10 -28.12
CA SER A 444 -12.64 -19.80 -29.32
C SER A 444 -11.83 -21.05 -29.63
N LEU A 445 -10.53 -21.08 -29.31
CA LEU A 445 -9.65 -22.22 -29.53
C LEU A 445 -10.02 -23.41 -28.64
N ILE A 446 -10.32 -23.16 -27.36
CA ILE A 446 -10.56 -24.22 -26.36
C ILE A 446 -12.05 -24.51 -26.10
N PHE A 447 -12.96 -23.67 -26.63
CA PHE A 447 -14.38 -23.67 -26.25
C PHE A 447 -15.08 -25.01 -26.39
N LEU A 448 -14.93 -25.68 -27.53
CA LEU A 448 -15.63 -26.95 -27.78
C LEU A 448 -15.11 -28.08 -26.89
N ASP A 449 -13.78 -28.17 -26.71
CA ASP A 449 -13.19 -29.15 -25.81
C ASP A 449 -13.59 -28.88 -24.36
N MET A 450 -13.64 -27.60 -23.97
CA MET A 450 -14.09 -27.19 -22.64
C MET A 450 -15.54 -27.61 -22.36
N LEU A 451 -16.46 -27.44 -23.33
CA LEU A 451 -17.84 -27.90 -23.21
C LEU A 451 -17.95 -29.43 -23.09
N ASN A 452 -17.10 -30.18 -23.79
CA ASN A 452 -17.07 -31.64 -23.68
C ASN A 452 -16.60 -32.09 -22.29
N VAL A 453 -15.54 -31.48 -21.77
CA VAL A 453 -15.04 -31.75 -20.41
C VAL A 453 -16.10 -31.38 -19.37
N TYR A 454 -16.73 -30.21 -19.51
CA TYR A 454 -17.80 -29.74 -18.63
C TYR A 454 -18.98 -30.73 -18.57
N ARG A 455 -19.46 -31.17 -19.75
CA ARG A 455 -20.55 -32.13 -19.85
C ARG A 455 -20.19 -33.45 -19.16
N MET A 456 -19.00 -33.97 -19.43
CA MET A 456 -18.54 -35.23 -18.84
C MET A 456 -18.42 -35.12 -17.31
N TYR A 457 -17.87 -34.03 -16.78
CA TYR A 457 -17.81 -33.80 -15.34
C TYR A 457 -19.19 -33.64 -14.70
N SER A 458 -20.14 -33.01 -15.38
CA SER A 458 -21.53 -32.92 -14.93
C SER A 458 -22.20 -34.30 -14.85
N GLU A 459 -21.96 -35.18 -15.84
CA GLU A 459 -22.44 -36.56 -15.85
C GLU A 459 -21.77 -37.38 -14.72
N LEU A 460 -20.47 -37.23 -14.49
CA LEU A 460 -19.76 -37.90 -13.40
C LEU A 460 -20.22 -37.45 -12.01
N ILE A 461 -20.49 -36.16 -11.82
CA ILE A 461 -21.07 -35.63 -10.59
C ILE A 461 -22.44 -36.27 -10.34
N SER A 462 -23.30 -36.30 -11.37
CA SER A 462 -24.65 -36.85 -11.26
C SER A 462 -24.61 -38.34 -10.89
N ASN A 463 -23.85 -39.14 -11.63
CA ASN A 463 -23.67 -40.57 -11.35
C ASN A 463 -23.05 -40.83 -9.97
N GLY A 464 -22.08 -40.01 -9.56
CA GLY A 464 -21.44 -40.10 -8.25
C GLY A 464 -22.41 -39.82 -7.09
N ILE A 465 -23.35 -38.88 -7.27
CA ILE A 465 -24.38 -38.58 -6.28
C ILE A 465 -25.43 -39.69 -6.22
N ASP A 466 -25.91 -40.16 -7.37
CA ASP A 466 -26.94 -41.20 -7.45
C ASP A 466 -26.45 -42.55 -6.89
N GLY A 467 -25.16 -42.89 -7.10
CA GLY A 467 -24.56 -44.13 -6.62
C GLY A 467 -23.97 -44.08 -5.21
N GLY A 468 -23.71 -42.89 -4.65
CA GLY A 468 -22.87 -42.73 -3.44
C GLY A 468 -23.62 -42.51 -2.12
N GLY A 469 -24.96 -42.53 -2.11
CA GLY A 469 -25.77 -42.32 -0.90
C GLY A 469 -25.78 -40.87 -0.38
N PRO A 470 -26.31 -40.62 0.84
CA PRO A 470 -26.66 -39.27 1.33
C PRO A 470 -25.47 -38.31 1.52
N PHE A 471 -24.23 -38.82 1.57
CA PHE A 471 -23.01 -38.01 1.74
C PHE A 471 -22.16 -37.89 0.47
N ALA A 472 -22.58 -38.48 -0.66
CA ALA A 472 -21.84 -38.49 -1.92
C ALA A 472 -21.44 -37.08 -2.40
N SER A 473 -22.36 -36.12 -2.23
CA SER A 473 -22.17 -34.71 -2.60
C SER A 473 -21.08 -33.99 -1.80
N LYS A 474 -20.65 -34.55 -0.66
CA LYS A 474 -19.61 -34.00 0.22
C LYS A 474 -18.25 -34.66 0.03
N THR A 475 -18.15 -35.69 -0.81
CA THR A 475 -16.88 -36.37 -1.11
C THR A 475 -15.88 -35.40 -1.75
N SER A 476 -14.59 -35.61 -1.49
CA SER A 476 -13.51 -34.79 -2.06
C SER A 476 -13.53 -34.78 -3.58
N PHE A 477 -13.84 -35.93 -4.20
CA PHE A 477 -13.97 -36.09 -5.64
C PHE A 477 -15.09 -35.23 -6.24
N VAL A 478 -16.32 -35.31 -5.70
CA VAL A 478 -17.45 -34.51 -6.19
C VAL A 478 -17.23 -33.01 -5.96
N LYS A 479 -16.60 -32.63 -4.83
CA LYS A 479 -16.23 -31.24 -4.56
C LYS A 479 -15.24 -30.69 -5.58
N LEU A 480 -14.23 -31.49 -5.96
CA LEU A 480 -13.22 -31.09 -6.93
C LEU A 480 -13.84 -30.91 -8.33
N LEU A 481 -14.70 -31.83 -8.77
CA LEU A 481 -15.40 -31.71 -10.05
C LEU A 481 -16.31 -30.47 -10.12
N ARG A 482 -16.95 -30.11 -9.00
CA ARG A 482 -17.79 -28.90 -8.87
C ARG A 482 -17.00 -27.58 -8.90
N GLN A 483 -15.68 -27.60 -8.83
CA GLN A 483 -14.88 -26.39 -9.01
C GLN A 483 -14.69 -26.06 -10.50
N ILE A 484 -14.94 -27.03 -11.38
CA ILE A 484 -14.83 -26.91 -12.84
C ILE A 484 -16.20 -26.66 -13.49
N GLY A 485 -17.24 -27.29 -12.94
CA GLY A 485 -18.63 -27.11 -13.37
C GLY A 485 -19.29 -25.90 -12.72
#